data_AF-A0A7Y0DC72-F1
#
_entry.id   AF-A0A7Y0DC72-F1
#
_cell.length_a   1.000
_cell.length_b   1.000
_cell.length_c   1.000
_cell.angle_alpha   90.00
_cell.angle_beta   90.00
_cell.angle_gamma   90.00
#
_symmetry.space_group_name_H-M   'P 1'
#
loop_
_entity.id
_entity.type
_entity.pdbx_description
1 polymer ?
#
loop_
_entity_poly.entity_id
_entity_poly.type
_entity_poly.pdbx_seq_one_letter_code
_entity_poly.pdbx_strand_id
1 'polypeptide(L)'
;MQSQPLEWDGHHLVLGAVRDEVAVTGEGNMHLTRALVRGDWCSLHWDWVCDRLEPAQVRALQYYTKTQLTAVNDAPATVLA
;
A
#
# COMPACT_ATOMS: atom_id res chain seq x y z
N MET A 1 6.43 -9.23 6.41
CA MET A 1 5.10 -8.57 6.40
C MET A 1 4.38 -8.97 5.12
N GLN A 2 3.08 -8.69 4.99
CA GLN A 2 2.32 -9.02 3.78
C GLN A 2 1.81 -7.75 3.10
N SER A 3 1.92 -7.69 1.78
CA SER A 3 1.36 -6.62 0.94
C SER A 3 0.65 -7.19 -0.28
N GLN A 4 -0.20 -6.38 -0.90
CA GLN A 4 -0.77 -6.64 -2.22
C GLN A 4 -0.28 -5.52 -3.15
N PRO A 5 0.65 -5.80 -4.08
CA PRO A 5 1.13 -4.79 -5.01
C PRO A 5 0.04 -4.41 -6.01
N LEU A 6 0.24 -3.31 -6.71
CA LEU A 6 -0.52 -3.03 -7.92
C LEU A 6 0.11 -3.78 -9.09
N GLU A 7 -0.73 -4.44 -9.88
CA GLU A 7 -0.33 -5.18 -11.08
C GLU A 7 -1.14 -4.70 -12.28
N TRP A 8 -0.51 -4.71 -13.46
CA TRP A 8 -1.18 -4.44 -14.72
C TRP A 8 -1.48 -5.77 -15.42
N ASP A 9 -2.74 -6.05 -15.68
CA ASP A 9 -3.18 -7.31 -16.32
C ASP A 9 -3.18 -7.25 -17.86
N GLY A 10 -2.77 -6.12 -18.44
CA GLY A 10 -2.88 -5.84 -19.88
C GLY A 10 -3.96 -4.82 -20.23
N HIS A 11 -4.96 -4.67 -19.36
CA HIS A 11 -6.13 -3.81 -19.58
C HIS A 11 -6.51 -2.96 -18.38
N HIS A 12 -6.28 -3.45 -17.16
CA HIS A 12 -6.65 -2.80 -15.92
C HIS A 12 -5.48 -2.85 -14.92
N LEU A 13 -5.40 -1.81 -14.10
CA LEU A 13 -4.62 -1.79 -12.88
C LEU A 13 -5.42 -2.49 -11.77
N VAL A 14 -4.87 -3.54 -11.19
CA VAL A 14 -5.52 -4.39 -10.18
C VAL A 14 -4.65 -4.55 -8.94
N LEU A 15 -5.23 -5.00 -7.84
CA LEU A 15 -4.46 -5.53 -6.71
C LEU A 15 -3.99 -6.94 -7.07
N GLY A 16 -2.68 -7.15 -7.01
CA GLY A 16 -2.04 -8.44 -7.22
C GLY A 16 -2.23 -9.40 -6.05
N ALA A 17 -1.60 -10.57 -6.15
CA ALA A 17 -1.61 -11.55 -5.08
C ALA A 17 -0.93 -11.01 -3.81
N VAL A 18 -1.40 -11.47 -2.65
CA VAL A 18 -0.70 -11.21 -1.38
C VAL A 18 0.69 -11.84 -1.46
N ARG A 19 1.71 -11.07 -1.11
CA ARG A 19 3.09 -11.54 -1.05
C ARG A 19 3.77 -11.12 0.24
N ASP A 20 4.73 -11.94 0.66
CA ASP A 20 5.59 -11.60 1.78
C ASP A 20 6.68 -10.62 1.34
N GLU A 21 6.92 -9.59 2.15
CA GLU A 21 7.97 -8.60 1.97
C GLU A 21 8.76 -8.39 3.26
N VAL A 22 10.00 -7.91 3.09
CA VAL A 22 10.88 -7.48 4.17
C VAL A 22 10.86 -5.96 4.21
N ALA A 23 10.66 -5.40 5.40
CA ALA A 23 10.69 -3.96 5.62
C ALA A 23 11.58 -3.61 6.81
N VAL A 24 12.24 -2.46 6.71
CA VAL A 24 13.06 -1.83 7.73
C VAL A 24 12.16 -1.08 8.71
N THR A 25 12.17 -1.51 9.97
CA THR A 25 11.42 -0.87 11.06
C THR A 25 12.23 0.20 11.80
N GLY A 26 13.51 0.34 11.46
CA GLY A 26 14.43 1.31 12.03
C GLY A 26 15.89 0.90 11.85
N GLU A 27 16.79 1.83 12.15
CA GLU A 27 18.24 1.64 12.10
C GLU A 27 18.89 2.33 13.30
N GLY A 28 19.62 1.56 14.13
CA GLY A 28 20.16 2.05 15.40
C GLY A 28 19.04 2.55 16.33
N ASN A 29 19.07 3.85 16.65
CA ASN A 29 18.04 4.50 17.47
C ASN A 29 16.96 5.21 16.63
N MET A 30 17.06 5.17 15.30
CA MET A 30 16.10 5.82 14.41
C MET A 30 14.92 4.89 14.11
N HIS A 31 13.72 5.34 14.49
CA HIS A 31 12.46 4.67 14.17
C HIS A 31 11.44 5.71 13.71
N LEU A 32 10.79 5.47 12.58
CA LEU A 32 9.75 6.37 12.05
C LEU A 32 8.37 6.07 12.66
N THR A 33 8.17 4.87 13.19
CA THR A 33 6.91 4.42 13.77
C THR A 33 7.04 4.00 15.23
N ARG A 34 5.89 3.92 15.90
CA ARG A 34 5.74 3.26 17.19
C ARG A 34 5.95 1.74 17.07
N ALA A 35 6.19 1.08 18.19
CA ALA A 35 6.38 -0.36 18.22
C ALA A 35 5.24 -1.10 17.49
N LEU A 36 5.62 -2.06 16.65
CA LEU A 36 4.71 -2.93 15.91
C LEU A 36 4.60 -4.29 16.59
N VAL A 37 3.41 -4.86 16.56
CA VAL A 37 3.15 -6.26 16.91
C VAL A 37 2.54 -7.01 15.73
N ARG A 38 2.59 -8.35 15.77
CA ARG A 38 1.95 -9.18 14.74
C ARG A 38 0.46 -8.85 14.65
N GLY A 39 -0.01 -8.61 13.43
CA GLY A 39 -1.40 -8.23 13.15
C GLY A 39 -1.62 -6.73 12.96
N ASP A 40 -0.63 -5.90 13.29
CA ASP A 40 -0.70 -4.47 13.00
C ASP A 40 -0.66 -4.20 11.50
N TRP A 41 -1.42 -3.18 11.09
CA TRP A 41 -1.29 -2.57 9.78
C TRP A 41 -0.26 -1.46 9.85
N CYS A 42 0.56 -1.33 8.81
CA CYS A 42 1.54 -0.26 8.70
C CYS A 42 1.58 0.30 7.29
N SER A 43 2.05 1.53 7.17
CA SER A 43 2.40 2.14 5.88
C SER A 43 3.89 1.98 5.61
N LEU A 44 4.22 1.83 4.33
CA LEU A 44 5.59 1.78 3.85
C LEU A 44 5.88 2.96 2.93
N HIS A 45 7.13 3.39 2.95
CA HIS A 45 7.74 4.17 1.89
C HIS A 45 9.02 3.46 1.44
N TRP A 46 8.98 2.89 0.23
CA TRP A 46 9.93 1.87 -0.22
C TRP A 46 10.04 0.73 0.80
N ASP A 47 11.25 0.40 1.25
CA ASP A 47 11.47 -0.68 2.19
C ASP A 47 11.26 -0.24 3.65
N TRP A 48 10.88 1.01 3.94
CA TRP A 48 10.80 1.53 5.31
C TRP A 48 9.38 1.59 5.84
N VAL A 49 9.18 1.11 7.06
CA VAL A 49 7.93 1.33 7.80
C VAL A 49 7.88 2.77 8.26
N CYS A 50 6.84 3.49 7.84
CA CYS A 50 6.65 4.91 8.18
C CYS A 50 5.72 5.13 9.36
N ASP A 51 4.59 4.41 9.42
CA ASP A 51 3.67 4.53 10.55
C ASP A 51 2.84 3.24 10.77
N ARG A 52 2.32 3.06 11.99
CA ARG A 52 1.30 2.06 12.31
C ARG A 52 -0.06 2.68 12.06
N LEU A 53 -0.89 1.97 11.31
CA LEU A 53 -2.22 2.44 10.91
C LEU A 53 -3.28 1.97 11.92
N GLU A 54 -4.13 2.91 12.32
CA GLU A 54 -5.33 2.61 13.09
C GLU A 54 -6.42 2.01 12.19
N PRO A 55 -7.37 1.23 12.75
CA PRO A 55 -8.40 0.56 11.94
C PRO A 55 -9.22 1.50 11.04
N ALA A 56 -9.45 2.74 11.48
CA ALA A 56 -10.13 3.75 10.67
C ALA A 56 -9.31 4.17 9.44
N GLN A 57 -7.99 4.29 9.58
CA GLN A 57 -7.08 4.63 8.49
C GLN A 57 -6.98 3.48 7.49
N VAL A 58 -6.98 2.22 7.96
CA VAL A 58 -7.01 1.04 7.08
C VAL A 58 -8.28 1.00 6.24
N ARG A 59 -9.44 1.26 6.85
CA ARG A 59 -10.72 1.35 6.11
C ARG A 59 -10.71 2.47 5.08
N ALA A 60 -10.18 3.64 5.44
CA ALA A 60 -10.04 4.76 4.51
C ALA A 60 -9.11 4.40 3.33
N LEU A 61 -7.95 3.78 3.61
CA LEU A 61 -7.01 3.33 2.61
C LEU A 61 -7.69 2.37 1.62
N GLN A 62 -8.36 1.33 2.13
CA GLN A 62 -9.08 0.36 1.29
C GLN A 62 -10.16 1.03 0.42
N TYR A 63 -10.92 1.96 1.00
CA TYR A 63 -11.93 2.73 0.26
C TYR A 63 -11.31 3.54 -0.86
N TYR A 64 -10.31 4.36 -0.56
CA TYR A 64 -9.69 5.24 -1.55
C TYR A 64 -8.90 4.48 -2.60
N THR A 65 -8.20 3.39 -2.24
CA THR A 65 -7.56 2.50 -3.22
C THR A 65 -8.59 1.96 -4.21
N LYS A 66 -9.73 1.45 -3.74
CA LYS A 66 -10.79 0.96 -4.63
C LYS A 66 -11.32 2.08 -5.54
N THR A 67 -11.64 3.25 -4.97
CA THR A 67 -12.14 4.39 -5.74
C THR A 67 -11.15 4.86 -6.81
N GLN A 68 -9.86 4.94 -6.46
CA GLN A 68 -8.81 5.37 -7.39
C GLN A 68 -8.58 4.33 -8.50
N LEU A 69 -8.58 3.04 -8.17
CA LEU A 69 -8.48 1.99 -9.19
C LEU A 69 -9.63 2.05 -10.18
N THR A 70 -10.87 2.21 -9.71
CA THR A 70 -12.03 2.43 -10.60
C THR A 70 -11.83 3.65 -11.48
N ALA A 71 -11.47 4.80 -10.88
CA ALA A 71 -11.30 6.04 -11.64
C ALA A 71 -10.20 5.96 -12.72
N VAL A 72 -9.07 5.33 -12.41
CA VAL A 72 -7.95 5.17 -13.35
C VAL A 72 -8.30 4.18 -14.46
N ASN A 73 -8.97 3.08 -14.13
CA ASN A 73 -9.33 2.05 -15.10
C ASN A 73 -10.48 2.49 -16.03
N ASP A 74 -11.38 3.34 -15.56
CA ASP A 74 -12.47 3.90 -16.36
C ASP A 74 -12.03 5.15 -17.15
N ALA A 75 -10.85 5.71 -16.85
CA ALA A 75 -10.36 6.88 -17.55
C ALA A 75 -10.06 6.51 -19.02
N PRO A 76 -10.53 7.32 -19.99
CA PRO A 76 -10.16 7.10 -21.37
C PRO A 76 -8.64 7.21 -21.49
N ALA A 77 -8.02 6.25 -22.18
CA ALA A 77 -6.60 6.27 -22.52
C ALA A 77 -6.30 7.36 -23.57
N THR A 78 -6.57 8.62 -23.24
CA THR A 78 -6.03 9.74 -23.99
C THR A 78 -4.59 9.90 -23.53
N VAL A 79 -3.69 9.19 -24.21
CA VAL A 79 -2.27 9.54 -24.17
C VAL A 79 -2.19 10.98 -24.65
N LEU A 80 -1.78 11.89 -23.77
CA LEU A 80 -1.34 13.22 -24.16
C LEU A 80 -0.13 13.01 -25.08
N ALA A 81 -0.40 13.01 -26.38
CA ALA A 81 0.60 13.04 -27.44
C ALA A 81 1.17 14.46 -27.59
#